data_AF-A0A7Z9G7S7-F1
#
_entry.id   AF-A0A7Z9G7S7-F1
#
_cell.length_a   1.000
_cell.length_b   1.000
_cell.length_c   1.000
_cell.angle_alpha   90.00
_cell.angle_beta   90.00
_cell.angle_gamma   90.00
#
_symmetry.space_group_name_H-M   'P 1'
#
loop_
_entity.id
_entity.type
_entity.pdbx_description
1 polymer ?
#
loop_
_entity_poly.entity_id
_entity_poly.type
_entity_poly.pdbx_seq_one_letter_code
_entity_poly.pdbx_strand_id
1 'polypeptide(L)'
;MMSNTSTDRQVALTVATKQGTYAIFQNTPTGAGEFELTHAVTGQSLGQSLDGQVISHAFVSADGQNNIISGGGIYILNGTGSVVGAASAMDSQLGAVSWSRVNIPIGLSFQAVVRTDA
;
A
#
# COMPACT_ATOMS: atom_id res chain seq x y z
N MET A 1 -3.08 -21.28 2.60
CA MET A 1 -3.83 -20.30 1.77
C MET A 1 -4.57 -19.37 2.72
N MET A 2 -4.47 -18.06 2.54
CA MET A 2 -5.26 -17.10 3.33
C MET A 2 -6.73 -17.21 2.91
N SER A 3 -7.61 -17.39 3.89
CA SER A 3 -9.06 -17.37 3.73
C SER A 3 -9.54 -15.98 4.14
N ASN A 4 -9.72 -15.07 3.19
CA ASN A 4 -10.39 -13.79 3.46
C ASN A 4 -11.90 -14.05 3.57
N THR A 5 -12.47 -13.71 4.71
CA THR A 5 -13.91 -13.61 4.96
C THR A 5 -14.42 -12.23 4.52
N SER A 6 -15.74 -12.08 4.34
CA SER A 6 -16.38 -10.81 3.97
C SER A 6 -16.17 -9.68 4.98
N THR A 7 -15.66 -9.98 6.17
CA THR A 7 -15.33 -8.99 7.22
C THR A 7 -13.87 -8.55 7.14
N ASP A 8 -13.03 -9.21 6.34
CA ASP A 8 -11.61 -8.92 6.28
C ASP A 8 -11.36 -7.61 5.54
N ARG A 9 -10.96 -6.64 6.34
CA ARG A 9 -10.65 -5.25 6.02
C ARG A 9 -9.31 -5.10 5.29
N GLN A 10 -9.00 -6.01 4.38
CA GLN A 10 -7.67 -6.09 3.81
C GLN A 10 -7.41 -4.93 2.83
N VAL A 11 -6.25 -4.28 3.00
CA VAL A 11 -5.75 -3.26 2.08
C VAL A 11 -4.41 -3.72 1.52
N ALA A 12 -4.23 -3.56 0.22
CA ALA A 12 -2.99 -3.91 -0.45
C ALA A 12 -2.54 -2.81 -1.42
N LEU A 13 -1.23 -2.52 -1.35
CA LEU A 13 -0.49 -1.71 -2.28
C LEU A 13 0.28 -2.65 -3.21
N THR A 14 0.03 -2.56 -4.50
CA THR A 14 0.79 -3.29 -5.52
C THR A 14 1.65 -2.31 -6.31
N VAL A 15 2.94 -2.65 -6.46
CA VAL A 15 3.94 -1.75 -7.04
C VAL A 15 4.75 -2.43 -8.12
N ALA A 16 5.20 -1.65 -9.10
CA ALA A 16 6.21 -2.02 -10.08
C ALA A 16 7.35 -0.99 -10.05
N THR A 17 8.59 -1.45 -9.89
CA THR A 17 9.76 -0.58 -9.84
C THR A 17 10.39 -0.40 -11.22
N LYS A 18 11.17 0.68 -11.40
CA LYS A 18 11.96 0.89 -12.63
C LYS A 18 12.99 -0.22 -12.86
N GLN A 19 13.36 -0.94 -11.81
CA GLN A 19 14.27 -2.08 -11.83
C GLN A 19 13.58 -3.39 -12.25
N GLY A 20 12.26 -3.36 -12.53
CA GLY A 20 11.50 -4.52 -12.98
C GLY A 20 10.97 -5.41 -11.84
N THR A 21 11.08 -4.96 -10.58
CA THR A 21 10.53 -5.69 -9.43
C THR A 21 9.04 -5.40 -9.28
N TYR A 22 8.24 -6.45 -9.07
CA TYR A 22 6.84 -6.37 -8.69
C TYR A 22 6.67 -6.88 -7.27
N ALA A 23 5.94 -6.14 -6.45
CA ALA A 23 5.74 -6.47 -5.06
C ALA A 23 4.33 -6.08 -4.61
N ILE A 24 3.80 -6.85 -3.64
CA ILE A 24 2.53 -6.58 -2.99
C ILE A 24 2.83 -6.37 -1.51
N PHE A 25 2.37 -5.24 -0.97
CA PHE A 25 2.40 -4.94 0.45
C PHE A 25 0.96 -4.90 0.95
N GLN A 26 0.69 -5.47 2.11
CA GLN A 26 -0.67 -5.61 2.62
C GLN A 26 -0.75 -5.46 4.14
N ASN A 27 -1.92 -5.10 4.62
CA ASN A 27 -2.31 -5.16 6.03
C ASN A 27 -3.82 -5.43 6.12
N THR A 28 -4.27 -5.96 7.24
CA THR A 28 -5.70 -6.01 7.61
C THR A 28 -5.89 -5.14 8.85
N PRO A 29 -6.11 -3.81 8.69
CA PRO A 29 -6.32 -2.90 9.81
C PRO A 29 -7.46 -3.31 10.74
N THR A 30 -7.23 -3.20 12.05
CA THR A 30 -8.20 -3.51 13.11
C THR A 30 -8.48 -2.28 13.96
N GLY A 31 -9.34 -1.38 13.46
CA GLY A 31 -9.78 -0.16 14.16
C GLY A 31 -9.33 1.12 13.47
N ALA A 32 -9.34 2.23 14.20
CA ALA A 32 -8.84 3.53 13.74
C ALA A 32 -7.35 3.67 14.03
N GLY A 33 -6.60 4.30 13.13
CA GLY A 33 -5.18 4.57 13.32
C GLY A 33 -4.38 4.50 12.03
N GLU A 34 -3.06 4.38 12.19
CA GLU A 34 -2.12 4.18 11.10
C GLU A 34 -1.56 2.76 11.15
N PHE A 35 -1.57 2.08 10.00
CA PHE A 35 -1.16 0.69 9.88
C PHE A 35 -0.13 0.56 8.75
N GLU A 36 1.05 0.03 9.07
CA GLU A 36 2.09 -0.24 8.07
C GLU A 36 1.76 -1.47 7.23
N LEU A 37 1.87 -1.36 5.91
CA LEU A 37 1.75 -2.48 4.99
C LEU A 37 3.10 -3.19 4.88
N THR A 38 3.08 -4.51 4.95
CA THR A 38 4.27 -5.35 4.83
C THR A 38 4.18 -6.29 3.62
N HIS A 39 5.33 -6.70 3.10
CA HIS A 39 5.42 -7.51 1.89
C HIS A 39 4.67 -8.84 2.07
N ALA A 40 3.72 -9.14 1.20
CA ALA A 40 2.76 -10.22 1.36
C ALA A 40 3.40 -11.62 1.49
N VAL A 41 4.62 -11.79 0.97
CA VAL A 41 5.35 -13.07 1.01
C VAL A 41 6.41 -13.12 2.12
N THR A 42 7.10 -12.01 2.38
CA THR A 42 8.30 -11.99 3.24
C THR A 42 8.07 -11.31 4.58
N GLY A 43 6.95 -10.58 4.75
CA GLY A 43 6.65 -9.80 5.94
C GLY A 43 7.54 -8.58 6.15
N GLN A 44 8.44 -8.27 5.21
CA GLN A 44 9.36 -7.15 5.32
C GLN A 44 8.66 -5.82 5.01
N SER A 45 9.17 -4.72 5.58
CA SER A 45 8.69 -3.37 5.24
C SER A 45 8.97 -3.00 3.78
N LEU A 46 8.37 -1.91 3.32
CA LEU A 46 8.61 -1.32 2.00
C LEU A 46 10.11 -1.02 1.78
N GLY A 47 10.72 -0.30 2.72
CA GLY A 47 12.11 0.09 2.64
C GLY A 47 13.06 -1.11 2.63
N GLN A 48 12.84 -2.11 3.49
CA GLN A 48 13.64 -3.33 3.49
C GLN A 48 13.51 -4.14 2.20
N SER A 49 12.35 -4.09 1.54
CA SER A 49 12.09 -4.88 0.34
C SER A 49 12.61 -4.21 -0.94
N LEU A 50 12.59 -2.87 -0.99
CA LEU A 50 12.81 -2.10 -2.21
C LEU A 50 13.86 -0.98 -2.06
N ASP A 51 14.75 -1.08 -1.07
CA ASP A 51 15.82 -0.09 -0.86
C ASP A 51 16.61 0.20 -2.15
N GLY A 52 16.84 1.49 -2.43
CA GLY A 52 17.54 1.96 -3.63
C GLY A 52 16.73 1.85 -4.94
N GLN A 53 15.50 1.34 -4.89
CA GLN A 53 14.63 1.25 -6.07
C GLN A 53 13.72 2.47 -6.22
N VAL A 54 13.11 2.59 -7.40
CA VAL A 54 12.12 3.65 -7.68
C VAL A 54 10.81 3.01 -8.11
N ILE A 55 9.75 3.22 -7.36
CA ILE A 55 8.40 2.81 -7.76
C ILE A 55 7.97 3.67 -8.95
N SER A 56 7.63 2.99 -10.04
CA SER A 56 7.23 3.59 -11.32
C SER A 56 5.74 3.50 -11.57
N HIS A 57 5.11 2.45 -11.05
CA HIS A 57 3.68 2.25 -11.12
C HIS A 57 3.18 1.71 -9.79
N ALA A 58 1.99 2.13 -9.40
CA ALA A 58 1.31 1.62 -8.24
C ALA A 58 -0.20 1.55 -8.48
N PHE A 59 -0.86 0.62 -7.83
CA PHE A 59 -2.30 0.70 -7.57
C PHE A 59 -2.58 0.20 -6.16
N VAL A 60 -3.69 0.66 -5.60
CA VAL A 60 -4.15 0.23 -4.27
C VAL A 60 -5.49 -0.47 -4.45
N SER A 61 -5.58 -1.67 -3.91
CA SER A 61 -6.83 -2.40 -3.73
C SER A 61 -7.20 -2.38 -2.26
N ALA A 62 -8.43 -2.00 -1.97
CA ALA A 62 -9.01 -2.08 -0.64
C ALA A 62 -10.36 -2.77 -0.72
N ASP A 63 -11.04 -2.88 0.43
CA ASP A 63 -12.41 -3.37 0.48
C ASP A 63 -13.29 -2.60 -0.51
N GLY A 64 -14.34 -3.27 -0.98
CA GLY A 64 -15.15 -2.80 -2.09
C GLY A 64 -15.83 -1.44 -1.89
N GLN A 65 -15.92 -0.93 -0.66
CA GLN A 65 -16.49 0.39 -0.39
C GLN A 65 -15.40 1.47 -0.18
N ASN A 66 -14.12 1.08 -0.12
CA ASN A 66 -13.00 1.94 0.27
C ASN A 66 -13.23 2.67 1.60
N ASN A 67 -14.19 2.21 2.41
CA ASN A 67 -14.72 2.88 3.59
C ASN A 67 -13.72 2.88 4.75
N ILE A 68 -12.67 2.08 4.63
CA ILE A 68 -11.68 1.90 5.68
C ILE A 68 -10.58 2.96 5.55
N ILE A 69 -10.44 3.63 4.41
CA ILE A 69 -9.33 4.54 4.15
C ILE A 69 -9.75 6.00 4.32
N SER A 70 -9.58 6.53 5.54
CA SER A 70 -9.82 7.95 5.86
C SER A 70 -9.00 8.92 4.98
N GLY A 71 -7.87 8.46 4.43
CA GLY A 71 -6.96 9.24 3.59
C GLY A 71 -7.08 9.04 2.08
N GLY A 72 -8.05 8.24 1.59
CA GLY A 72 -8.26 7.99 0.16
C GLY A 72 -7.20 7.13 -0.55
N GLY A 73 -6.25 6.55 0.19
CA GLY A 73 -5.20 5.70 -0.37
C GLY A 73 -4.07 5.38 0.62
N ILE A 74 -2.92 4.99 0.05
CA ILE A 74 -1.71 4.65 0.79
C ILE A 74 -0.71 5.78 0.69
N TYR A 75 -0.08 6.12 1.82
CA TYR A 75 1.03 7.07 1.87
C TYR A 75 2.35 6.32 2.01
N ILE A 76 3.38 6.80 1.32
CA ILE A 76 4.76 6.36 1.49
C ILE A 76 5.45 7.41 2.34
N LEU A 77 5.91 7.00 3.52
CA LEU A 77 6.61 7.83 4.48
C LEU A 77 8.10 7.54 4.43
N ASN A 78 8.93 8.57 4.57
CA ASN A 78 10.36 8.40 4.82
C ASN A 78 10.63 8.09 6.29
N GLY A 79 11.90 7.82 6.65
CA GLY A 79 12.29 7.52 8.03
C GLY A 79 12.07 8.63 9.07
N THR A 80 11.65 9.83 8.66
CA THR A 80 11.25 10.93 9.56
C THR A 80 9.73 11.05 9.70
N GLY A 81 8.96 10.19 9.02
CA GLY A 81 7.50 10.25 8.98
C GLY A 81 6.93 11.23 7.93
N SER A 82 7.77 11.86 7.11
CA SER A 82 7.30 12.78 6.06
C SER A 82 6.80 12.01 4.84
N VAL A 83 5.68 12.45 4.26
CA VAL A 83 5.13 11.87 3.03
C VAL A 83 6.06 12.18 1.85
N VAL A 84 6.50 11.13 1.14
CA VAL A 84 7.36 11.20 -0.05
C VAL A 84 6.71 10.60 -1.29
N GLY A 85 5.54 9.99 -1.13
CA GLY A 85 4.74 9.43 -2.21
C GLY A 85 3.37 9.01 -1.73
N ALA A 86 2.46 8.78 -2.67
CA ALA A 86 1.14 8.26 -2.37
C ALA A 86 0.59 7.47 -3.56
N ALA A 87 -0.34 6.57 -3.30
CA ALA A 87 -1.12 5.88 -4.30
C ALA A 87 -2.60 5.91 -3.87
N SER A 88 -3.45 6.49 -4.73
CA SER A 88 -4.88 6.56 -4.49
C SER A 88 -5.52 5.18 -4.56
N ALA A 89 -6.44 4.91 -3.65
CA ALA A 89 -7.27 3.73 -3.73
C ALA A 89 -8.36 3.90 -4.79
N MET A 90 -8.69 2.79 -5.43
CA MET A 90 -9.81 2.70 -6.36
C MET A 90 -10.85 1.77 -5.77
N ASP A 91 -12.12 2.12 -5.92
CA ASP A 91 -13.22 1.25 -5.59
C ASP A 91 -13.25 0.08 -6.60
N SER A 92 -12.91 -1.11 -6.13
CA SER A 92 -12.85 -2.32 -6.94
C SER A 92 -14.23 -2.92 -7.25
N GLN A 93 -15.31 -2.47 -6.59
CA GLN A 93 -16.68 -2.83 -6.93
C GLN A 93 -17.23 -1.99 -8.08
N LEU A 94 -16.82 -0.72 -8.17
CA LEU A 94 -17.29 0.21 -9.18
C LEU A 94 -16.43 0.19 -10.47
N GLY A 95 -15.23 -0.39 -10.43
CA GLY A 95 -14.39 -0.48 -11.62
C GLY A 95 -13.14 -1.35 -11.45
N ALA A 96 -12.46 -1.61 -12.58
CA ALA A 96 -11.18 -2.30 -12.56
C ALA A 96 -10.10 -1.39 -11.97
N VAL A 97 -9.31 -1.93 -11.03
CA VAL A 97 -8.08 -1.29 -10.57
C VAL A 97 -7.14 -1.07 -11.75
N SER A 98 -6.51 0.10 -11.81
CA SER A 98 -5.61 0.47 -12.89
C SER A 98 -4.29 1.02 -12.36
N TRP A 99 -3.23 0.78 -13.12
CA TRP A 99 -1.90 1.26 -12.78
C TRP A 99 -1.81 2.78 -12.89
N SER A 100 -1.49 3.43 -11.78
CA SER A 100 -1.12 4.84 -11.76
C SER A 100 0.39 4.96 -11.96
N ARG A 101 0.80 5.86 -12.87
CA ARG A 101 2.22 6.20 -13.05
C ARG A 101 2.69 7.09 -11.92
N VAL A 102 3.78 6.70 -11.27
CA VAL A 102 4.39 7.43 -10.15
C VAL A 102 5.91 7.45 -10.29
N ASN A 103 6.60 8.26 -9.48
CA ASN A 103 8.06 8.31 -9.44
C ASN A 103 8.51 8.50 -8.00
N ILE A 104 8.48 7.42 -7.22
CA ILE A 104 8.71 7.46 -5.77
C ILE A 104 10.00 6.70 -5.47
N PRO A 105 11.12 7.39 -5.13
CA PRO A 105 12.34 6.72 -4.70
C PRO A 105 12.15 6.11 -3.32
N ILE A 106 12.71 4.93 -3.08
CA ILE A 106 12.61 4.19 -1.82
C ILE A 106 13.96 4.10 -1.14
N GLY A 107 14.01 4.50 0.13
CA GLY A 107 15.13 4.26 1.03
C GLY A 107 14.80 3.24 2.11
N LEU A 108 15.84 2.69 2.75
CA LEU A 108 15.75 1.59 3.71
C LEU A 108 14.73 1.80 4.84
N SER A 109 14.57 3.03 5.34
CA SER A 109 13.67 3.36 6.44
C SER A 109 12.26 3.77 6.00
N PHE A 110 11.89 3.54 4.74
CA PHE A 110 10.61 3.98 4.21
C PHE A 110 9.51 2.97 4.51
N GLN A 111 8.31 3.48 4.76
CA GLN A 111 7.14 2.69 5.13
C GLN A 111 5.97 3.04 4.21
N ALA A 112 5.17 2.05 3.84
CA ALA A 112 3.88 2.26 3.22
C ALA A 112 2.80 2.14 4.29
N VAL A 113 1.95 3.15 4.45
CA VAL A 113 0.94 3.20 5.52
C VAL A 113 -0.45 3.49 4.98
N VAL A 114 -1.43 2.82 5.58
CA VAL A 114 -2.86 3.15 5.44
C VAL A 114 -3.33 3.83 6.72
N ARG A 115 -4.22 4.81 6.59
CA ARG A 115 -4.92 5.43 7.73
C ARG A 115 -6.40 5.14 7.67
N THR A 116 -6.95 4.79 8.82
CA THR A 116 -8.33 4.36 8.97
C THR A 116 -9.00 5.13 10.11
N ASP A 117 -10.28 5.41 9.97
CA ASP A 117 -11.13 6.13 10.94
C ASP A 117 -12.09 5.21 11.72
N ALA A 118 -12.04 3.89 11.45
CA ALA A 118 -12.84 2.78 11.98
C ALA A 118 -14.22 2.55 11.33
#